data_AF-A0A9X8VJL0-F1
#
_entry.id   AF-A0A9X8VJL0-F1
#
_cell.length_a   1.000
_cell.length_b   1.000
_cell.length_c   1.000
_cell.angle_alpha   90.00
_cell.angle_beta   90.00
_cell.angle_gamma   90.00
#
_symmetry.space_group_name_H-M   'P 1'
#
loop_
_entity.id
_entity.type
_entity.pdbx_description
1 polymer ?
#
loop_
_entity_poly.entity_id
_entity_poly.type
_entity_poly.pdbx_seq_one_letter_code
_entity_poly.pdbx_strand_id
1 'polypeptide(L)'
;VADVPFEESAPFRAAAARHGIAPIFICPPNADDDLLREIASHGRGYTYLLSRAGVTGTESRAQLPLHHLVNKLREYHAAPPLQGFGISEPEQVKAA
;
A
#
# COMPACT_ATOMS: atom_id res chain seq x y z
N VAL A 1 1.94 -11.05 4.38
CA VAL A 1 0.87 -12.06 4.19
C VAL A 1 -0.36 -11.29 3.78
N ALA A 2 -1.07 -11.70 2.71
CA ALA A 2 -2.04 -10.82 2.04
C ALA A 2 -3.31 -10.57 2.86
N ASP A 3 -3.72 -11.56 3.65
CA ASP A 3 -4.92 -11.60 4.48
C ASP A 3 -4.67 -11.21 5.94
N VAL A 4 -3.47 -10.72 6.27
CA VAL A 4 -3.13 -10.25 7.62
C VAL A 4 -3.28 -8.72 7.65
N PRO A 5 -4.29 -8.18 8.34
CA PRO A 5 -4.45 -6.74 8.51
C PRO A 5 -3.36 -6.18 9.43
N PHE A 6 -3.24 -4.85 9.49
CA PHE A 6 -2.17 -4.20 10.24
C PHE A 6 -2.22 -4.57 11.73
N GLU A 7 -3.42 -4.62 12.30
CA GLU A 7 -3.74 -4.91 13.70
C GLU A 7 -3.24 -6.29 14.13
N GLU A 8 -3.27 -7.27 13.23
CA GLU A 8 -2.83 -8.64 13.47
C GLU A 8 -1.38 -8.89 13.03
N SER A 9 -0.71 -7.88 12.46
CA SER A 9 0.60 -8.06 11.84
C SER A 9 1.78 -8.12 12.81
N ALA A 10 1.59 -7.81 14.10
CA ALA A 10 2.65 -7.77 15.10
C ALA A 10 3.57 -9.02 15.13
N PRO A 11 3.05 -10.27 15.22
CA PRO A 11 3.91 -11.47 15.19
C PRO A 11 4.64 -11.64 13.86
N PHE A 12 4.01 -11.28 12.73
CA PHE A 12 4.62 -11.37 11.40
C PHE A 12 5.76 -10.37 11.21
N ARG A 13 5.56 -9.12 11.66
CA ARG A 13 6.61 -8.08 11.62
C ARG A 13 7.81 -8.47 12.49
N ALA A 14 7.56 -8.99 13.69
CA ALA A 14 8.61 -9.45 14.59
C ALA A 14 9.43 -10.59 13.99
N ALA A 15 8.75 -11.58 13.39
CA ALA A 15 9.42 -12.66 12.67
C ALA A 15 10.22 -12.14 11.47
N ALA A 16 9.63 -11.26 10.65
CA ALA A 16 10.29 -10.69 9.48
C ALA A 16 11.56 -9.92 9.86
N ALA A 17 11.49 -9.07 10.89
CA ALA A 17 12.64 -8.32 11.40
C ALA A 17 13.78 -9.23 11.89
N ARG A 18 13.45 -10.32 12.60
CA ARG A 18 14.44 -11.30 13.07
C ARG A 18 15.22 -11.99 11.93
N HIS A 19 14.61 -12.09 10.76
CA HIS A 19 15.20 -12.73 9.59
C HIS A 19 15.66 -11.75 8.52
N GLY A 20 15.68 -10.44 8.81
CA GLY A 20 16.07 -9.41 7.83
C GLY A 20 15.13 -9.29 6.63
N ILE A 21 13.88 -9.73 6.78
CA ILE A 21 12.84 -9.65 5.76
C ILE A 21 12.02 -8.38 5.97
N ALA A 22 11.77 -7.64 4.89
CA ALA A 22 10.94 -6.44 4.93
C ALA A 22 9.44 -6.80 5.00
N PRO A 23 8.70 -6.36 6.03
CA PRO A 23 7.25 -6.48 6.04
C PRO A 23 6.63 -5.45 5.08
N ILE A 24 5.94 -5.95 4.06
CA ILE A 24 5.19 -5.15 3.09
C ILE A 24 3.74 -5.02 3.56
N PHE A 25 3.21 -3.80 3.54
CA PHE A 25 1.81 -3.51 3.85
C PHE A 25 1.05 -3.02 2.63
N ILE A 26 -0.24 -3.34 2.62
CA ILE A 26 -1.20 -2.89 1.61
C ILE A 26 -1.81 -1.58 2.10
N CYS A 27 -1.69 -0.53 1.29
CA CYS A 27 -2.38 0.74 1.49
C CYS A 27 -3.64 0.76 0.62
N PRO A 28 -4.84 0.67 1.20
CA PRO A 28 -6.08 0.80 0.44
C PRO A 28 -6.28 2.26 -0.03
N PRO A 29 -7.04 2.50 -1.11
CA PRO A 29 -7.26 3.86 -1.64
C PRO A 29 -8.11 4.75 -0.73
N ASN A 30 -8.80 4.16 0.26
CA ASN A 30 -9.60 4.82 1.28
C ASN A 30 -8.96 4.75 2.67
N ALA A 31 -7.65 4.53 2.75
CA ALA A 31 -6.91 4.55 4.02
C ALA A 31 -7.11 5.90 4.74
N ASP A 32 -7.35 5.85 6.05
CA ASP A 32 -7.36 7.03 6.90
C ASP A 32 -5.93 7.43 7.33
N ASP A 33 -5.81 8.60 7.99
CA ASP A 33 -4.51 9.14 8.39
C ASP A 33 -3.79 8.25 9.40
N ASP A 34 -4.54 7.61 10.30
CA ASP A 34 -4.00 6.71 11.32
C ASP A 34 -3.37 5.48 10.66
N LEU A 35 -4.08 4.81 9.75
CA LEU A 35 -3.55 3.68 9.00
C LEU A 35 -2.32 4.08 8.16
N LEU A 36 -2.31 5.26 7.56
CA LEU A 36 -1.15 5.76 6.81
C LEU A 36 0.09 5.93 7.70
N ARG A 37 -0.07 6.42 8.93
CA ARG A 37 1.02 6.54 9.91
C ARG A 37 1.54 5.18 10.37
N GLU A 38 0.63 4.23 10.59
CA GLU A 38 0.97 2.88 10.99
C GLU A 38 1.75 2.14 9.88
N ILE A 39 1.28 2.23 8.64
CA ILE A 39 1.97 1.69 7.45
C ILE A 39 3.35 2.32 7.30
N ALA A 40 3.46 3.64 7.44
CA ALA A 40 4.74 4.35 7.33
C ALA A 40 5.74 3.93 8.42
N SER A 41 5.26 3.77 9.66
CA SER A 41 6.10 3.43 10.81
C SER A 41 6.65 2.01 10.73
N HIS A 42 5.83 1.07 10.28
CA HIS A 42 6.14 -0.36 10.34
C HIS A 42 6.51 -1.01 9.01
N GLY A 43 6.10 -0.45 7.87
CA GLY A 43 6.41 -0.98 6.54
C GLY A 43 7.86 -0.76 6.15
N ARG A 44 8.46 -1.73 5.47
CA ARG A 44 9.83 -1.63 4.92
C ARG A 44 9.85 -2.14 3.48
N GLY A 45 10.91 -1.83 2.73
CA GLY A 45 11.03 -2.24 1.32
C GLY A 45 10.19 -1.35 0.41
N TYR A 46 8.88 -1.59 0.36
CA TYR A 46 7.92 -0.77 -0.37
C TYR A 46 6.53 -0.81 0.28
N THR A 47 5.70 0.18 -0.02
CA THR A 47 4.27 0.18 0.36
C THR A 47 3.44 -0.20 -0.86
N TYR A 48 2.58 -1.22 -0.75
CA TYR A 48 1.76 -1.68 -1.87
C TYR A 48 0.47 -0.86 -1.95
N LEU A 49 0.39 0.07 -2.89
CA LEU A 49 -0.74 0.98 -3.03
C LEU A 49 -1.80 0.39 -3.98
N LEU A 50 -3.01 0.15 -3.48
CA LEU A 50 -4.10 -0.37 -4.30
C LEU A 50 -4.77 0.73 -5.11
N SER A 51 -4.89 0.51 -6.42
CA SER A 51 -5.61 1.41 -7.33
C SER A 51 -7.14 1.39 -7.14
N ARG A 52 -7.70 0.33 -6.55
CA ARG A 52 -9.13 0.16 -6.29
C ARG A 52 -9.38 -0.71 -5.06
N ALA A 53 -10.50 -0.48 -4.38
CA ALA A 53 -10.88 -1.18 -3.15
C ALA A 53 -11.54 -2.56 -3.37
N GLY A 54 -11.50 -3.16 -4.57
CA GLY A 54 -12.26 -4.38 -4.88
C GLY A 54 -11.64 -5.33 -5.93
N VAL A 55 -12.01 -6.61 -5.82
CA VAL A 55 -11.60 -7.72 -6.71
C VAL A 55 -12.55 -7.98 -7.88
N THR A 56 -13.74 -7.38 -7.90
CA THR A 56 -14.77 -7.59 -8.93
C THR A 56 -14.48 -6.71 -10.16
N GLY A 57 -14.11 -7.36 -11.26
CA GLY A 57 -13.57 -6.76 -12.48
C GLY A 57 -14.52 -5.92 -13.35
N THR A 58 -15.60 -5.38 -12.82
CA THR A 58 -16.63 -4.70 -13.63
C THR A 58 -17.11 -3.35 -13.11
N GLU A 59 -16.72 -2.92 -11.92
CA GLU A 59 -17.22 -1.64 -11.40
C GLU A 59 -16.14 -0.56 -11.37
N SER A 60 -16.30 0.32 -12.35
CA SER A 60 -15.82 1.70 -12.43
C SER A 60 -14.31 1.91 -12.56
N ARG A 61 -13.95 2.65 -13.61
CA ARG A 61 -12.68 3.38 -13.75
C ARG A 61 -12.60 4.48 -12.68
N ALA A 62 -12.68 4.10 -11.40
CA ALA A 62 -12.47 5.00 -10.28
C ALA A 62 -10.96 5.21 -10.15
N GLN A 63 -10.40 5.99 -11.07
CA GLN A 63 -9.12 6.65 -10.90
C GLN A 63 -9.31 7.72 -9.82
N LEU A 64 -9.41 7.31 -8.56
CA LEU A 64 -9.21 8.27 -7.47
C LEU A 64 -7.76 8.76 -7.59
N PRO A 65 -7.51 10.07 -7.57
CA PRO A 65 -6.14 10.59 -7.60
C PRO A 65 -5.36 10.08 -6.38
N LEU A 66 -4.55 9.04 -6.59
CA LEU A 66 -3.69 8.45 -5.56
C LEU A 66 -2.58 9.41 -5.10
N HIS A 67 -2.41 10.54 -5.78
CA HIS A 67 -1.44 11.58 -5.43
C HIS A 67 -1.55 12.03 -3.97
N HIS A 68 -2.76 12.12 -3.41
CA HIS A 68 -2.92 12.49 -2.00
C HIS A 68 -2.27 11.46 -1.07
N LEU A 69 -2.52 10.17 -1.29
CA LEU A 69 -1.94 9.08 -0.50
C LEU A 69 -0.43 9.01 -0.67
N VAL A 70 0.07 9.15 -1.89
CA VAL A 70 1.51 9.19 -2.17
C VAL A 70 2.18 10.35 -1.44
N ASN A 71 1.56 11.53 -1.44
CA ASN A 71 2.07 12.71 -0.72
C ASN A 71 2.08 12.47 0.79
N LYS A 72 1.02 11.88 1.35
CA LYS A 72 0.94 11.53 2.77
C LYS A 72 1.98 10.48 3.19
N LEU A 73 2.14 9.43 2.39
CA LEU A 73 3.17 8.42 2.62
C LEU A 73 4.58 9.02 2.57
N ARG A 74 4.82 9.98 1.66
CA ARG A 74 6.09 10.74 1.63
C ARG A 74 6.25 11.64 2.85
N GLU A 75 5.20 12.33 3.29
CA GLU A 75 5.18 13.17 4.50
C GLU A 75 5.54 12.34 5.74
N TYR A 76 5.06 11.10 5.83
CA TYR A 76 5.35 10.19 6.94
C TYR A 76 6.61 9.35 6.76
N HIS A 77 7.42 9.63 5.73
CA HIS A 77 8.66 8.91 5.43
C HIS A 77 8.46 7.39 5.30
N ALA A 78 7.33 6.97 4.74
CA ALA A 78 7.04 5.57 4.46
C ALA A 78 8.02 4.97 3.44
N ALA A 79 8.03 3.64 3.36
CA ALA A 79 8.68 2.95 2.26
C ALA A 79 8.09 3.41 0.90
N PRO A 80 8.90 3.42 -0.18
CA PRO A 80 8.44 3.89 -1.49
C PRO A 80 7.12 3.22 -1.92
N PRO A 81 6.09 3.99 -2.31
CA PRO A 81 4.84 3.41 -2.75
C PRO A 81 4.99 2.80 -4.15
N LEU A 82 4.48 1.59 -4.32
CA LEU A 82 4.33 0.93 -5.61
C LEU A 82 2.85 0.70 -5.89
N GLN A 83 2.34 1.31 -6.96
CA GLN A 83 0.96 1.13 -7.37
C GLN A 83 0.76 -0.27 -7.96
N GLY A 84 -0.24 -0.97 -7.45
CA GLY A 84 -0.63 -2.29 -7.90
C GLY A 84 -2.11 -2.37 -8.26
N PHE A 85 -2.46 -3.48 -8.91
CA PHE A 85 -3.82 -3.84 -9.34
C PHE A 85 -4.33 -3.01 -10.53
N GLY A 86 -4.82 -3.67 -11.59
CA GLY A 86 -5.46 -3.01 -12.74
C GLY A 86 -4.53 -2.23 -13.69
N ILE A 87 -3.21 -2.44 -13.60
CA ILE A 87 -2.23 -1.95 -14.59
C ILE A 87 -2.12 -2.98 -15.70
N SER A 88 -2.61 -2.64 -16.89
CA SER A 88 -2.62 -3.49 -18.08
C SER A 88 -2.07 -2.79 -19.34
N GLU A 89 -1.88 -1.46 -19.29
CA GLU A 89 -1.41 -0.66 -20.43
C GLU A 89 -0.13 0.13 -20.05
N PRO A 90 0.84 0.30 -20.98
CA PRO A 90 2.05 1.08 -20.73
C PRO A 90 1.81 2.53 -20.28
N GLU A 91 0.72 3.13 -20.74
CA GLU A 91 0.30 4.50 -20.39
C GLU A 91 0.04 4.63 -18.89
N GLN A 92 -0.49 3.60 -18.24
CA GLN A 92 -0.76 3.59 -16.81
C GLN A 92 0.53 3.54 -15.98
N VAL A 93 1.60 2.94 -16.52
CA VAL A 93 2.94 2.94 -15.89
C VAL A 93 3.58 4.33 -16.00
N LYS A 94 3.40 5.03 -17.13
CA LYS A 94 3.95 6.37 -17.34
C LYS A 94 3.27 7.45 -16.49
N ALA A 95 2.02 7.22 -16.09
CA ALA A 95 1.23 8.16 -15.31
C ALA A 95 1.40 8.03 -13.78
N ALA A 96 2.12 6.99 -13.31
CA ALA A 96 2.32 6.65 -11.90
C ALA A 96 3.45 7.45 -11.23
#